data_AF-A0A1X1SY40-F1
#
_entry.id   AF-A0A1X1SY40-F1
#
_cell.length_a   1.000
_cell.length_b   1.000
_cell.length_c   1.000
_cell.angle_alpha   90.00
_cell.angle_beta   90.00
_cell.angle_gamma   90.00
#
_symmetry.space_group_name_H-M   'P 1'
#
loop_
_entity.id
_entity.type
_entity.pdbx_description
1 polymer ?
#
loop_
_entity_poly.entity_id
_entity_poly.type
_entity_poly.pdbx_seq_one_letter_code
_entity_poly.pdbx_strand_id
1 'polypeptide(L)'
;RKKYDREFREGAVRIVRETGKSIAAVARDLGVHEGTLGNWVAQDREAREGRAELSRDDVEELKRLRSENAELRMERDVLKRSVVLWVKEATK
;
A
#
# COMPACT_ATOMS: atom_id res chain seq x y z
N ARG A 1 25.74 12.70 -0.30
CA ARG A 1 24.48 12.28 -0.97
C ARG A 1 23.40 13.28 -0.55
N LYS A 2 22.83 14.05 -1.48
CA LYS A 2 21.77 15.03 -1.14
C LYS A 2 20.51 14.26 -0.73
N LYS A 3 19.97 14.51 0.47
CA LYS A 3 18.71 13.93 0.92
C LYS A 3 17.58 14.85 0.48
N TYR A 4 16.61 14.29 -0.21
CA TYR A 4 15.35 14.96 -0.53
C TYR A 4 14.29 14.42 0.42
N ASP A 5 13.44 15.29 0.94
CA ASP A 5 12.29 14.85 1.72
C ASP A 5 11.26 14.11 0.85
N ARG A 6 10.30 13.48 1.52
CA ARG A 6 9.28 12.67 0.87
C ARG A 6 8.34 13.51 0.01
N GLU A 7 7.92 14.66 0.49
CA GLU A 7 6.96 15.53 -0.20
C GLU A 7 7.54 16.05 -1.52
N PHE A 8 8.81 16.45 -1.51
CA PHE A 8 9.54 16.88 -2.70
C PHE A 8 9.63 15.76 -3.74
N ARG A 9 9.96 14.53 -3.32
CA ARG A 9 10.02 13.37 -4.22
C ARG A 9 8.66 13.09 -4.86
N GLU A 10 7.60 13.04 -4.05
CA GLU A 10 6.24 12.80 -4.52
C GLU A 10 5.76 13.92 -5.47
N GLY A 11 6.09 15.18 -5.16
CA GLY A 11 5.81 16.32 -6.02
C GLY A 11 6.53 16.25 -7.37
N ALA A 12 7.82 15.93 -7.37
CA ALA A 12 8.61 15.80 -8.59
C ALA A 12 8.08 14.69 -9.52
N VAL A 13 7.74 13.53 -8.95
CA VAL A 13 7.13 12.41 -9.69
C VAL A 13 5.75 12.80 -10.25
N ARG A 14 4.96 13.53 -9.46
CA ARG A 14 3.63 14.01 -9.87
C ARG A 14 3.70 14.94 -11.07
N ILE A 15 4.66 15.87 -11.09
CA ILE A 15 4.86 16.78 -12.23
C ILE A 15 5.12 15.98 -13.51
N VAL A 16 6.06 15.03 -13.49
CA VAL A 16 6.37 14.18 -14.66
C VAL A 16 5.11 13.47 -15.16
N ARG A 17 4.31 12.93 -14.25
CA ARG A 17 3.11 12.15 -14.58
C ARG A 17 1.97 13.00 -15.13
N GLU A 18 1.70 14.14 -14.51
CA GLU A 18 0.51 14.96 -14.80
C GLU A 18 0.74 15.91 -15.97
N THR A 19 1.98 16.38 -16.18
CA THR A 19 2.27 17.33 -17.26
C THR A 19 2.80 16.66 -18.53
N GLY A 20 3.14 15.36 -18.48
CA GLY A 20 3.74 14.63 -19.61
C GLY A 20 5.11 15.15 -20.05
N LYS A 21 5.75 16.01 -19.26
CA LYS A 21 7.10 16.52 -19.53
C LYS A 21 8.12 15.39 -19.39
N SER A 22 9.19 15.44 -20.18
CA SER A 22 10.28 14.46 -20.06
C SER A 22 10.95 14.57 -18.68
N ILE A 23 11.44 13.43 -18.18
CA ILE A 23 12.18 13.35 -16.91
C ILE A 23 13.37 14.32 -16.92
N ALA A 24 14.10 14.40 -18.04
CA ALA A 24 15.21 15.34 -18.24
C ALA A 24 14.81 16.82 -18.10
N ALA A 25 13.61 17.20 -18.58
CA ALA A 25 13.12 18.58 -18.46
C ALA A 25 12.78 18.90 -17.00
N VAL A 26 11.99 18.04 -16.35
CA VAL A 26 11.58 18.24 -14.95
C VAL A 26 12.79 18.19 -14.01
N ALA A 27 13.75 17.31 -14.26
CA ALA A 27 14.98 17.22 -13.48
C ALA A 27 15.80 18.52 -13.54
N ARG A 28 15.92 19.13 -14.73
CA ARG A 28 16.57 20.44 -14.90
C ARG A 28 15.81 21.55 -14.19
N ASP A 29 14.49 21.61 -14.34
CA ASP A 29 13.64 22.63 -13.71
C ASP A 29 13.74 22.56 -12.17
N LEU A 30 13.87 21.37 -11.60
CA LEU A 30 13.95 21.14 -10.15
C LEU A 30 15.39 21.12 -9.59
N GLY A 31 16.42 21.22 -10.44
CA GLY A 31 17.82 21.11 -10.02
C GLY A 31 18.19 19.73 -9.45
N VAL A 32 17.54 18.67 -9.93
CA VAL A 32 17.75 17.28 -9.52
C VAL A 32 18.49 16.53 -10.64
N HIS A 33 19.34 15.58 -10.28
CA HIS A 33 19.98 14.71 -11.28
C HIS A 33 18.92 13.85 -11.99
N GLU A 34 18.98 13.79 -13.33
CA GLU A 34 17.98 13.08 -14.15
C GLU A 34 17.77 11.63 -13.72
N GLY A 35 18.86 10.85 -13.57
CA GLY A 35 18.76 9.46 -13.10
C GLY A 35 18.17 9.30 -11.69
N THR A 36 18.26 10.33 -10.83
CA THR A 36 17.61 10.29 -9.51
C THR A 36 16.10 10.43 -9.65
N LEU A 37 15.63 11.38 -10.46
CA LEU A 37 14.21 11.53 -10.74
C LEU A 37 13.66 10.32 -11.51
N GLY A 38 14.45 9.78 -12.45
CA GLY A 38 14.12 8.56 -13.18
C GLY A 38 13.82 7.37 -12.27
N ASN A 39 14.68 7.15 -11.26
CA ASN A 39 14.46 6.08 -10.28
C ASN A 39 13.17 6.27 -9.47
N TRP A 40 12.82 7.51 -9.10
CA TRP A 40 11.58 7.78 -8.36
C TRP A 40 10.34 7.53 -9.20
N VAL A 41 10.37 7.93 -10.47
CA VAL A 41 9.27 7.70 -11.43
C VAL A 41 9.11 6.20 -11.70
N ALA A 42 10.22 5.45 -11.81
CA ALA A 42 10.17 4.00 -11.96
C ALA A 42 9.55 3.30 -10.74
N GLN A 43 9.97 3.67 -9.52
CA GLN A 43 9.39 3.13 -8.28
C GLN A 43 7.90 3.45 -8.14
N ASP A 44 7.47 4.68 -8.46
CA ASP A 44 6.06 5.06 -8.43
C ASP A 44 5.23 4.29 -9.47
N ARG A 45 5.80 3.99 -10.64
CA ARG A 45 5.18 3.12 -11.64
C ARG A 45 5.02 1.70 -11.13
N GLU A 46 6.07 1.10 -10.58
CA GLU A 46 6.03 -0.27 -10.03
C GLU A 46 5.02 -0.40 -8.88
N ALA A 47 4.98 0.60 -7.99
CA ALA A 47 4.01 0.64 -6.89
C ALA A 47 2.56 0.71 -7.40
N ARG A 48 2.28 1.49 -8.46
CA ARG A 48 0.93 1.57 -9.07
C ARG A 48 0.53 0.32 -9.82
N GLU A 49 1.48 -0.31 -10.50
CA GLU A 49 1.25 -1.55 -11.26
C GLU A 49 1.13 -2.78 -10.34
N GLY A 50 1.24 -2.60 -9.01
CA GLY A 50 1.17 -3.68 -8.03
C GLY A 50 2.37 -4.64 -8.12
N ARG A 51 3.46 -4.19 -8.75
CA ARG A 51 4.71 -4.95 -8.94
C ARG A 51 5.76 -4.60 -7.90
N ALA A 52 5.39 -3.88 -6.85
CA ALA A 52 6.26 -3.71 -5.70
C ALA A 52 6.55 -5.09 -5.11
N GLU A 53 7.83 -5.47 -5.04
CA GLU A 53 8.25 -6.68 -4.36
C GLU A 53 7.81 -6.59 -2.89
N LEU A 54 7.05 -7.59 -2.44
CA LEU A 54 6.65 -7.68 -1.04
C LEU A 54 7.92 -7.83 -0.19
N SER A 55 8.07 -6.96 0.80
CA SER A 55 9.09 -7.14 1.83
C SER A 55 8.84 -8.44 2.59
N ARG A 56 9.89 -9.00 3.18
CA ARG A 56 9.75 -10.11 4.14
C ARG A 56 8.78 -9.74 5.27
N ASP A 57 8.86 -8.51 5.75
CA ASP A 57 7.98 -7.99 6.81
C ASP A 57 6.51 -7.94 6.34
N ASP A 58 6.28 -7.57 5.07
CA ASP A 58 4.93 -7.56 4.48
C ASP A 58 4.34 -8.98 4.43
N VAL A 59 5.15 -9.99 4.13
CA VAL A 59 4.73 -11.39 4.09
C VAL A 59 4.42 -11.93 5.49
N GLU A 60 5.26 -11.61 6.48
CA GLU A 60 5.04 -12.01 7.88
C GLU A 60 3.76 -11.36 8.44
N GLU A 61 3.56 -10.07 8.17
CA GLU A 61 2.35 -9.35 8.56
C GLU A 61 1.09 -9.94 7.90
N LEU A 62 1.17 -10.26 6.61
CA LEU A 62 0.05 -10.84 5.88
C LEU A 62 -0.30 -12.25 6.40
N LYS A 63 0.68 -13.02 6.86
CA LYS A 63 0.45 -14.30 7.54
C LYS A 63 -0.23 -14.10 8.90
N ARG A 64 0.22 -13.12 9.69
CA ARG A 64 -0.40 -12.77 10.98
C ARG A 64 -1.87 -12.39 10.80
N LEU A 65 -2.14 -11.45 9.90
CA LEU A 65 -3.50 -10.96 9.61
C LEU A 65 -4.43 -12.07 9.12
N ARG A 66 -3.93 -13.01 8.31
CA ARG A 66 -4.72 -14.18 7.87
C ARG A 66 -5.09 -15.09 9.03
N SER A 67 -4.18 -15.30 9.99
CA SER A 67 -4.45 -16.09 11.19
C SER A 67 -5.51 -15.43 12.06
N GLU A 68 -5.35 -14.14 12.35
CA GLU A 68 -6.30 -13.36 13.15
C GLU A 68 -7.69 -13.33 12.48
N ASN A 69 -7.75 -13.16 11.16
CA ASN A 69 -9.03 -13.17 10.45
C ASN A 69 -9.72 -14.54 10.53
N ALA A 70 -8.97 -15.64 10.51
CA ALA A 70 -9.53 -16.97 10.67
C ALA A 70 -10.11 -17.18 12.08
N GLU A 71 -9.38 -16.73 13.11
CA GLU A 71 -9.84 -16.78 14.51
C GLU A 71 -11.11 -15.95 14.72
N LEU A 72 -11.11 -14.69 14.29
CA LEU A 72 -12.27 -13.80 14.37
C LEU A 72 -13.49 -14.37 13.64
N ARG A 73 -13.29 -15.02 12.48
CA ARG A 73 -14.38 -15.68 11.75
C ARG A 73 -14.98 -16.82 12.55
N MET A 74 -14.13 -17.63 13.19
CA MET A 74 -14.57 -18.75 14.03
C MET A 74 -15.36 -18.26 15.24
N GLU A 75 -14.85 -17.26 15.97
CA GLU A 75 -15.55 -16.65 17.11
C GLU A 75 -16.92 -16.10 16.69
N ARG A 76 -16.96 -15.34 15.60
CA ARG A 76 -18.19 -14.80 15.03
C ARG A 76 -19.19 -15.90 14.68
N ASP A 77 -18.73 -17.04 14.16
CA ASP A 77 -19.60 -18.18 13.85
C ASP A 77 -20.12 -18.89 15.10
N VAL A 78 -19.30 -19.01 16.15
CA VAL A 78 -19.75 -19.51 17.45
C VAL A 78 -20.84 -18.60 18.02
N LEU A 79 -20.60 -17.28 18.06
CA LEU A 79 -21.57 -16.31 18.56
C LEU A 79 -22.90 -16.37 17.79
N LYS A 80 -22.84 -16.44 16.45
CA LYS A 80 -24.05 -16.61 15.62
C LYS A 80 -24.83 -17.86 16.00
N ARG A 81 -24.16 -19.00 16.18
CA ARG A 81 -24.82 -20.25 16.58
C ARG A 81 -25.45 -20.13 17.98
N SER A 82 -24.73 -19.53 18.94
CA SER A 82 -25.25 -19.29 20.29
C SER A 82 -26.49 -18.40 20.29
N VAL A 83 -26.48 -17.31 19.52
CA VAL A 83 -27.64 -16.41 19.38
C VAL A 83 -28.84 -17.16 18.80
N VAL A 84 -28.64 -17.98 17.76
CA VAL A 84 -29.71 -18.79 17.17
C VAL A 84 -30.33 -19.74 18.20
N LEU A 85 -29.52 -20.40 19.03
CA LEU A 85 -30.02 -21.29 20.10
C LEU A 85 -30.79 -20.50 21.15
N TRP A 86 -30.26 -19.36 21.59
CA TRP A 86 -30.91 -18.50 22.59
C TRP A 86 -32.27 -17.99 22.11
N VAL A 87 -32.36 -17.49 20.87
CA VAL A 87 -33.62 -17.03 20.28
C VAL A 87 -34.65 -18.16 20.24
N LYS A 88 -34.25 -19.36 19.80
CA LYS A 88 -35.15 -20.52 19.75
C LYS A 88 -35.73 -20.87 21.11
N GLU A 89 -34.93 -20.80 22.17
CA GLU A 89 -35.38 -21.07 23.54
C GLU A 89 -36.31 -19.95 24.05
N ALA A 90 -36.01 -18.69 23.75
CA ALA A 90 -36.81 -17.54 24.17
C ALA A 90 -38.18 -17.43 23.47
N THR A 91 -38.33 -18.02 22.28
CA THR A 91 -39.57 -18.03 21.49
C THR A 91 -40.42 -19.29 21.69
N LYS A 92 -40.02 -20.16 22.61
CA LYS A 92 -40.71 -21.41 22.95
C LYS A 92 -41.76 -21.17 24.03
#